data_AF-A0A7C2PDS5-F1
#
_entry.id   AF-A0A7C2PDS5-F1
#
_cell.length_a   1.000
_cell.length_b   1.000
_cell.length_c   1.000
_cell.angle_alpha   90.00
_cell.angle_beta   90.00
_cell.angle_gamma   90.00
#
_symmetry.space_group_name_H-M   'P 1'
#
loop_
_entity.id
_entity.type
_entity.pdbx_description
1 polymer ?
#
loop_
_entity_poly.entity_id
_entity_poly.type
_entity_poly.pdbx_seq_one_letter_code
_entity_poly.pdbx_strand_id
1 'polypeptide(L)' 'MKIGYPCINRTLTCRGNNTFRLKSYSQKRFVKAVENNISCLLEVLKFNSEHKIFFFRISSGIIPFASHPVC' A
#
# COMPACT_ATOMS: atom_id res chain seq x y z
N MET A 1 -17.18 19.58 -0.44
CA MET A 1 -15.72 19.36 -0.26
C MET A 1 -15.51 17.92 0.17
N LYS A 2 -14.58 17.15 -0.45
CA LYS A 2 -14.30 15.75 -0.04
C LYS A 2 -13.11 15.73 0.92
N ILE A 3 -13.19 14.90 1.97
CA ILE A 3 -12.08 14.68 2.91
C ILE A 3 -11.29 13.45 2.50
N GLY A 4 -10.00 13.42 2.86
CA GLY A 4 -9.11 12.32 2.56
C GLY A 4 -7.87 12.29 3.41
N TYR A 5 -7.13 11.19 3.34
CA TYR A 5 -5.86 11.00 4.03
C TYR A 5 -4.85 10.25 3.16
N PRO A 6 -3.55 10.32 3.48
CA PRO A 6 -2.52 9.69 2.66
C PRO A 6 -2.06 8.32 3.18
N CYS A 7 -1.72 7.45 2.24
CA CYS A 7 -0.88 6.26 2.34
C CYS A 7 -1.41 5.09 3.18
N ILE A 8 -1.74 5.30 4.46
CA ILE A 8 -2.10 4.22 5.40
C ILE A 8 -3.29 4.60 6.28
N ASN A 9 -4.06 3.60 6.67
CA ASN A 9 -5.07 3.72 7.72
C ASN A 9 -4.50 3.12 9.02
N ARG A 10 -4.50 3.87 10.11
CA ARG A 10 -3.93 3.43 11.41
C ARG A 10 -4.89 2.57 12.24
N THR A 11 -6.17 2.51 11.86
CA THR A 11 -7.20 1.69 12.52
C THR A 11 -7.17 0.25 12.00
N LEU A 12 -6.81 0.06 10.72
CA LEU A 12 -6.64 -1.27 10.13
C LEU A 12 -5.32 -1.90 10.58
N THR A 13 -5.31 -3.24 10.68
CA THR A 13 -4.11 -4.01 11.07
C THR A 13 -3.12 -4.18 9.91
N CYS A 14 -3.59 -4.11 8.67
CA CYS A 14 -2.77 -4.22 7.47
C CYS A 14 -2.04 -2.91 7.16
N ARG A 15 -1.00 -2.98 6.30
CA ARG A 15 -0.33 -1.78 5.76
C ARG A 15 -0.14 -1.88 4.24
N GLY A 16 -0.56 -0.84 3.52
CA GLY A 16 -0.43 -0.71 2.06
C GLY A 16 0.89 -0.10 1.58
N ASN A 17 1.94 -0.14 2.41
CA ASN A 17 3.22 0.48 2.15
C ASN A 17 4.42 -0.37 2.60
N ASN A 18 4.25 -1.70 2.66
CA ASN A 18 5.35 -2.58 3.02
C ASN A 18 6.44 -2.51 1.96
N THR A 19 7.67 -2.38 2.42
CA THR A 19 8.89 -2.48 1.62
C THR A 19 9.92 -3.30 2.40
N PHE A 20 11.05 -3.59 1.78
CA PHE A 20 12.15 -4.31 2.41
C PHE A 20 13.48 -3.69 1.96
N ARG A 21 14.60 -4.13 2.56
CA ARG A 21 15.92 -3.64 2.16
C ARG A 21 16.32 -4.25 0.81
N LEU A 22 16.91 -3.46 -0.08
CA LEU A 22 17.37 -3.91 -1.40
C LEU A 22 18.26 -5.15 -1.35
N LYS A 23 19.14 -5.25 -0.34
CA LYS A 23 20.00 -6.43 -0.11
C LYS A 23 19.25 -7.75 0.06
N SER A 24 17.97 -7.71 0.36
CA SER A 24 17.12 -8.88 0.58
C SER A 24 16.12 -9.10 -0.55
N TYR A 25 16.37 -8.49 -1.72
CA TYR A 25 15.54 -8.65 -2.90
C TYR A 25 15.55 -10.09 -3.40
N SER A 26 14.36 -10.60 -3.63
CA SER A 26 14.09 -11.81 -4.39
C SER A 26 12.70 -11.68 -5.00
N GLN A 27 12.46 -12.31 -6.16
CA GLN A 27 11.16 -12.26 -6.83
C GLN A 27 10.02 -12.67 -5.88
N LYS A 28 10.24 -13.74 -5.10
CA LYS A 28 9.28 -14.23 -4.10
C LYS A 28 8.93 -13.18 -3.05
N ARG A 29 9.93 -12.45 -2.55
CA ARG A 29 9.70 -11.41 -1.52
C ARG A 29 9.04 -10.17 -2.12
N PHE A 30 9.43 -9.80 -3.33
CA PHE A 30 8.82 -8.70 -4.08
C PHE A 30 7.33 -8.95 -4.32
N VAL A 31 6.98 -10.07 -4.94
CA VAL A 31 5.59 -10.45 -5.22
C VAL A 31 4.76 -10.47 -3.93
N LYS A 32 5.26 -11.12 -2.87
CA LYS A 32 4.58 -11.14 -1.57
C LYS A 32 4.33 -9.75 -0.99
N ALA A 33 5.28 -8.82 -1.13
CA ALA A 33 5.11 -7.45 -0.65
C ALA A 33 4.05 -6.69 -1.46
N VAL A 34 4.05 -6.84 -2.79
CA VAL A 34 3.06 -6.26 -3.69
C VAL A 34 1.66 -6.78 -3.39
N GLU A 35 1.50 -8.11 -3.28
CA GLU A 35 0.22 -8.74 -2.95
C GLU A 35 -0.35 -8.22 -1.62
N ASN A 36 0.48 -8.17 -0.58
CA ASN A 36 0.08 -7.63 0.73
C ASN A 36 -0.34 -6.16 0.64
N ASN A 37 0.40 -5.35 -0.11
CA ASN A 37 0.14 -3.93 -0.26
C ASN A 37 -1.18 -3.67 -1.01
N ILE A 38 -1.42 -4.36 -2.12
CA ILE A 38 -2.65 -4.25 -2.93
C ILE A 38 -3.85 -4.78 -2.14
N SER A 39 -3.70 -5.90 -1.43
CA SER A 39 -4.75 -6.44 -0.56
C SER A 39 -5.14 -5.43 0.52
N CYS A 40 -4.16 -4.79 1.16
CA CYS A 40 -4.46 -3.76 2.16
C CYS A 40 -5.07 -2.49 1.56
N LEU A 41 -4.67 -2.09 0.35
CA LEU A 41 -5.31 -0.96 -0.34
C LEU A 41 -6.81 -1.22 -0.52
N LEU A 42 -7.20 -2.44 -0.89
CA LEU A 42 -8.61 -2.81 -1.00
C LEU A 42 -9.35 -2.65 0.34
N GLU A 43 -8.77 -3.11 1.45
CA GLU A 43 -9.36 -2.95 2.78
C GLU A 43 -9.48 -1.49 3.19
N VAL A 44 -8.49 -0.66 2.86
CA VAL A 44 -8.53 0.79 3.07
C VAL A 44 -9.69 1.43 2.28
N LEU A 45 -9.88 1.04 1.02
CA LEU A 45 -10.94 1.58 0.18
C LEU A 45 -12.34 1.16 0.65
N LYS A 46 -12.50 -0.09 1.12
CA LYS A 46 -13.74 -0.56 1.76
C LYS A 46 -14.07 0.25 3.01
N PHE A 47 -13.11 0.37 3.93
CA PHE A 47 -13.25 1.19 5.14
C PHE A 47 -13.65 2.64 4.80
N ASN A 48 -12.98 3.22 3.80
CA ASN A 48 -13.23 4.58 3.35
C ASN A 48 -14.65 4.76 2.81
N SER A 49 -15.14 3.79 2.04
CA SER A 49 -16.52 3.80 1.53
C SER A 49 -17.53 3.78 2.67
N GLU A 50 -17.33 2.93 3.68
CA GLU A 50 -18.20 2.84 4.86
C GLU A 50 -18.22 4.14 5.68
N HIS A 51 -17.07 4.82 5.78
CA HIS A 51 -16.90 6.05 6.56
C HIS A 51 -17.07 7.33 5.74
N LYS A 52 -17.51 7.24 4.49
CA LYS A 52 -17.73 8.38 3.57
C LYS A 52 -16.47 9.24 3.31
N ILE A 53 -15.30 8.60 3.29
CA ILE A 53 -14.02 9.23 2.95
C ILE A 53 -13.72 8.96 1.47
N PHE A 54 -13.97 9.93 0.60
CA PHE A 54 -13.92 9.73 -0.86
C PHE A 54 -12.68 10.31 -1.54
N PHE A 55 -11.61 10.57 -0.78
CA PHE A 55 -10.32 10.96 -1.32
C PHE A 55 -9.22 10.20 -0.57
N PHE A 56 -8.30 9.57 -1.32
CA PHE A 56 -7.21 8.81 -0.73
C PHE A 56 -5.98 8.88 -1.63
N ARG A 57 -4.82 9.18 -1.05
CA ARG A 57 -3.54 9.17 -1.79
C ARG A 57 -2.86 7.83 -1.56
N ILE A 58 -2.67 7.05 -2.61
CA ILE A 58 -1.95 5.78 -2.56
C ILE A 58 -0.47 6.03 -2.18
N SER A 59 0.11 5.12 -1.41
CA SER A 59 1.54 5.16 -1.08
C SER A 59 2.40 4.96 -2.32
N SER A 60 3.47 5.75 -2.50
CA SER A 60 4.46 5.49 -3.55
C SER A 60 5.17 4.14 -3.39
N GLY A 61 5.19 3.60 -2.16
CA GLY A 61 5.72 2.27 -1.86
C GLY A 61 4.73 1.13 -2.10
N ILE A 62 3.60 1.36 -2.79
CA ILE A 62 2.63 0.30 -3.11
C ILE A 62 3.30 -0.84 -3.90
N ILE A 63 4.17 -0.50 -4.85
CA ILE A 63 5.09 -1.42 -5.53
C ILE A 63 6.53 -1.10 -5.07
N PRO A 64 7.16 -1.93 -4.21
CA PRO A 64 8.52 -1.68 -3.75
C PRO A 64 9.51 -1.65 -4.92
N PHE A 65 10.39 -0.65 -4.99
CA PHE A 65 11.45 -0.57 -6.01
C PHE A 65 10.97 -0.43 -7.47
N ALA A 66 9.71 -0.06 -7.72
CA ALA A 66 9.16 0.00 -9.08
C ALA A 66 9.96 0.86 -10.08
N SER A 67 10.69 1.87 -9.60
CA SER A 67 11.54 2.74 -10.42
C SER A 67 13.04 2.38 -10.37
N HIS A 68 13.41 1.32 -9.66
CA HIS A 68 14.79 0.89 -9.52
C HIS A 68 15.14 -0.17 -10.58
N PRO A 69 16.34 -0.17 -11.18
CA PRO A 69 16.77 -1.18 -12.18
C PRO A 69 16.81 -2.64 -11.72
N VAL A 70 16.46 -2.93 -10.46
CA VAL A 70 16.45 -4.29 -9.90
C VAL A 70 15.11 -4.98 -10.14
N CYS A 71 14.07 -4.17 -10.38
CA CYS A 71 12.70 -4.61 -10.57
C CYS A 71 12.49 -5.14 -11.98
#